data_AF-A0AAN6GYU2-F1
#
_entry.id   AF-A0AAN6GYU2-F1
#
_cell.length_a   1.000
_cell.length_b   1.000
_cell.length_c   1.000
_cell.angle_alpha   90.00
_cell.angle_beta   90.00
_cell.angle_gamma   90.00
#
_symmetry.space_group_name_H-M   'P 1'
#
loop_
_entity.id
_entity.type
_entity.pdbx_description
1 polymer ?
#
loop_
_entity_poly.entity_id
_entity_poly.type
_entity_poly.pdbx_seq_one_letter_code
_entity_poly.pdbx_strand_id
1 'polypeptide(L)'
;MDVRVQDYLDDKLQSPADLESLDTLLEAVRNSQQLLKQQLDVAKREHDSTVRETEQHAQSVQTRGRAFQKEQHDIDQRLLIVTQSETSDEAVQKFEASMERLRRLDVAAGYVELLKEVDMLRRECTAQLGKSDEAALEPYRRLQRLATALHPLQEVAEGAAPHLLDHIVRQVEVLRETIRESFAADLEKLLKKMGWPKALDTIPLALQQEWSNVMFRLLDLQRPELEKLEQSNVDRTTNFEPPALLPLKIMVQALEQRFTYHFSGNRPTNRLDKPEYFLQHVLDLVSGYADFLHEAMQPLLTRHFRSTDLAFTPAYMDATSAFITALLPMLRRKLVSFTQQIDGQSQLLSHLAHEIMSFDTTLQDTYAFAPVSPTMPFRGLAYFLLDTCGYFQQWLTGERDFALSRYHAIVEAPEAGELDYDSVGADTTKPTNMAINVNDLLETITDRYRTLSSFSGKLRFLIDVQIAIFDMFHQRLHASLEAYLAMTSSVGRTMHGLSREDQAELQGVKGLDRLCRVFGSAEYLERAMRDWSDDVFFVEMWDELQDRARKRNSIS
;
A
#
# COMPACT_ATOMS: atom_id res chain seq x y z
N MET A 1 -107.70 47.70 -2.98
CA MET A 1 -106.95 47.29 -4.18
C MET A 1 -105.49 47.22 -3.77
N ASP A 2 -104.78 46.20 -4.24
CA ASP A 2 -103.38 45.94 -3.85
C ASP A 2 -102.48 47.05 -4.42
N VAL A 3 -101.73 47.74 -3.55
CA VAL A 3 -100.92 48.93 -3.89
C VAL A 3 -99.96 48.61 -5.04
N ARG A 4 -99.46 47.36 -5.12
CA ARG A 4 -98.59 46.91 -6.21
C ARG A 4 -99.28 46.80 -7.57
N VAL A 5 -100.58 46.50 -7.59
CA VAL A 5 -101.37 46.45 -8.82
C VAL A 5 -101.67 47.87 -9.28
N GLN A 6 -101.89 48.79 -8.34
CA GLN A 6 -102.14 50.19 -8.62
C GLN A 6 -100.87 50.88 -9.17
N ASP A 7 -99.72 50.67 -8.51
CA ASP A 7 -98.41 51.15 -9.00
C ASP A 7 -98.06 50.59 -10.38
N TYR A 8 -98.38 49.32 -10.65
CA TYR A 8 -98.11 48.70 -11.96
C TYR A 8 -98.98 49.30 -13.08
N LEU A 9 -100.25 49.59 -12.79
CA LEU A 9 -101.16 50.20 -13.75
C LEU A 9 -100.79 51.66 -14.02
N ASP A 10 -100.42 52.42 -12.99
CA ASP A 10 -99.96 53.81 -13.11
C ASP A 10 -98.59 53.90 -13.81
N ASP A 11 -97.69 52.91 -13.64
CA ASP A 11 -96.40 52.84 -14.35
C ASP A 11 -96.56 52.49 -15.84
N LYS A 12 -97.57 51.69 -16.20
CA LYS A 12 -97.74 51.18 -17.57
C LYS A 12 -98.73 51.96 -18.43
N LEU A 13 -99.54 52.84 -17.85
CA LEU A 13 -100.55 53.64 -18.57
C LEU A 13 -100.37 55.14 -18.27
N GLN A 14 -99.27 55.71 -18.76
CA GLN A 14 -98.89 57.10 -18.48
C GLN A 14 -99.44 58.11 -19.51
N SER A 15 -99.83 57.65 -20.70
CA SER A 15 -100.33 58.47 -21.80
C SER A 15 -101.50 57.80 -22.54
N PRO A 16 -102.37 58.58 -23.22
CA PRO A 16 -103.50 58.01 -23.96
C PRO A 16 -103.07 57.10 -25.14
N ALA A 17 -101.82 57.17 -25.60
CA ALA A 17 -101.27 56.24 -26.58
C ALA A 17 -101.02 54.84 -25.99
N ASP A 18 -100.80 54.74 -24.67
CA ASP A 18 -100.49 53.48 -23.99
C ASP A 18 -101.72 52.57 -23.87
N LEU A 19 -102.93 53.11 -24.11
CA LEU A 19 -104.17 52.33 -24.25
C LEU A 19 -104.13 51.40 -25.48
N GLU A 20 -103.33 51.70 -26.51
CA GLU A 20 -103.11 50.77 -27.62
C GLU A 20 -102.27 49.54 -27.22
N SER A 21 -101.51 49.62 -26.12
CA SER A 21 -100.68 48.52 -25.59
C SER A 21 -101.39 47.62 -24.58
N LEU A 22 -102.66 47.91 -24.26
CA LEU A 22 -103.39 47.29 -23.15
C LEU A 22 -103.65 45.78 -23.37
N ASP A 23 -103.87 45.35 -24.61
CA ASP A 23 -104.00 43.93 -24.95
C ASP A 23 -102.68 43.18 -24.75
N THR A 24 -101.55 43.80 -25.08
CA THR A 24 -100.21 43.19 -24.89
C THR A 24 -99.83 43.07 -23.41
N LEU A 25 -100.24 44.03 -22.58
CA LEU A 25 -100.06 43.96 -21.13
C LEU A 25 -100.94 42.89 -20.49
N LEU A 26 -102.19 42.75 -20.93
CA LEU A 26 -103.09 41.68 -20.49
C LEU A 26 -102.58 40.29 -20.87
N GLU A 27 -102.03 40.14 -22.07
CA GLU A 27 -101.34 38.90 -22.47
C GLU A 27 -100.09 38.63 -21.65
N ALA A 28 -99.26 39.65 -21.38
CA ALA A 28 -98.06 39.50 -20.57
C ALA A 28 -98.39 39.05 -19.13
N VAL A 29 -99.39 39.66 -18.49
CA VAL A 29 -99.81 39.30 -17.13
C VAL A 29 -100.44 37.90 -17.10
N ARG A 30 -101.25 37.53 -18.10
CA ARG A 30 -101.79 36.16 -18.22
C ARG A 30 -100.68 35.13 -18.41
N ASN A 31 -99.70 35.42 -19.25
CA ASN A 31 -98.55 34.56 -19.49
C ASN A 31 -97.70 34.40 -18.22
N SER A 32 -97.43 35.48 -17.49
CA SER A 32 -96.73 35.42 -16.20
C SER A 32 -97.52 34.63 -15.14
N GLN A 33 -98.84 34.78 -15.08
CA GLN A 33 -99.67 34.01 -14.14
C GLN A 33 -99.68 32.51 -14.48
N GLN A 34 -99.71 32.17 -15.77
CA GLN A 34 -99.69 30.79 -16.23
C GLN A 34 -98.32 30.13 -15.98
N LEU A 35 -97.24 30.87 -16.20
CA LEU A 35 -95.88 30.42 -15.90
C LEU A 35 -95.67 30.18 -14.40
N LEU A 36 -96.12 31.09 -13.54
CA LEU A 36 -96.01 30.94 -12.08
C LEU A 36 -96.83 29.74 -11.57
N LYS A 37 -98.02 29.49 -12.14
CA LYS A 37 -98.80 28.29 -11.81
C LYS A 37 -98.09 27.01 -12.22
N GLN A 38 -97.49 26.98 -13.41
CA GLN A 38 -96.71 25.82 -13.87
C GLN A 38 -95.48 25.58 -12.98
N GLN A 39 -94.75 26.64 -12.61
CA GLN A 39 -93.59 26.54 -11.72
C GLN A 39 -93.97 26.03 -10.33
N LEU A 40 -95.12 26.48 -9.79
CA LEU A 40 -95.61 26.00 -8.49
C LEU A 40 -95.98 24.51 -8.53
N ASP A 41 -96.62 24.04 -9.61
CA ASP A 41 -97.00 22.63 -9.76
C ASP A 41 -95.75 21.73 -9.96
N VAL A 42 -94.75 22.20 -10.69
CA VAL A 42 -93.47 21.48 -10.83
C VAL A 42 -92.75 21.40 -9.48
N ALA A 43 -92.64 22.52 -8.75
CA ALA A 43 -91.98 22.56 -7.45
C ALA A 43 -92.68 21.65 -6.41
N LYS A 44 -94.02 21.59 -6.43
CA LYS A 44 -94.77 20.66 -5.56
C LYS A 44 -94.49 19.20 -5.91
N ARG A 45 -94.46 18.84 -7.20
CA ARG A 45 -94.16 17.47 -7.64
C ARG A 45 -92.73 17.06 -7.30
N GLU A 46 -91.76 17.95 -7.49
CA GLU A 46 -90.37 17.70 -7.11
C GLU A 46 -90.20 17.58 -5.59
N HIS A 47 -90.94 18.37 -4.80
CA HIS A 47 -90.91 18.23 -3.34
C HIS A 47 -91.45 16.87 -2.91
N ASP A 48 -92.62 16.47 -3.43
CA ASP A 48 -93.22 15.18 -3.10
C ASP A 48 -92.35 13.99 -3.55
N SER A 49 -91.67 14.08 -4.70
CA SER A 49 -90.73 13.04 -5.14
C SER A 49 -89.50 12.98 -4.24
N THR A 50 -88.93 14.14 -3.89
CA THR A 50 -87.74 14.22 -3.03
C THR A 50 -88.03 13.67 -1.64
N VAL A 51 -89.20 13.97 -1.06
CA VAL A 51 -89.61 13.44 0.25
C VAL A 51 -89.70 11.91 0.21
N ARG A 52 -90.34 11.34 -0.84
CA ARG A 52 -90.44 9.87 -0.98
C ARG A 52 -89.08 9.20 -1.19
N GLU A 53 -88.22 9.79 -2.01
CA GLU A 53 -86.86 9.27 -2.23
C GLU A 53 -86.03 9.31 -0.95
N THR A 54 -86.17 10.37 -0.16
CA THR A 54 -85.47 10.51 1.13
C THR A 54 -85.96 9.48 2.15
N GLU A 55 -87.27 9.24 2.24
CA GLU A 55 -87.84 8.21 3.11
C GLU A 55 -87.39 6.79 2.70
N GLN A 56 -87.40 6.49 1.39
CA GLN A 56 -86.91 5.21 0.88
C GLN A 56 -85.41 5.03 1.14
N HIS A 57 -84.62 6.08 0.96
CA HIS A 57 -83.20 6.05 1.25
C HIS A 57 -82.93 5.84 2.75
N ALA A 58 -83.66 6.53 3.63
CA ALA A 58 -83.54 6.36 5.08
C ALA A 58 -83.86 4.92 5.51
N GLN A 59 -84.92 4.31 4.96
CA GLN A 59 -85.25 2.90 5.22
C GLN A 59 -84.14 1.97 4.72
N SER A 60 -83.63 2.19 3.49
CA SER A 60 -82.55 1.38 2.92
C SER A 60 -81.26 1.43 3.75
N VAL A 61 -80.86 2.63 4.21
CA VAL A 61 -79.71 2.82 5.08
C VAL A 61 -79.91 2.11 6.41
N GLN A 62 -81.11 2.17 7.00
CA GLN A 62 -81.40 1.50 8.26
C GLN A 62 -81.35 -0.04 8.12
N THR A 63 -81.86 -0.60 7.02
CA THR A 63 -81.75 -2.03 6.72
C THR A 63 -80.29 -2.45 6.51
N ARG A 64 -79.51 -1.67 5.76
CA ARG A 64 -78.06 -1.92 5.58
C ARG A 64 -77.30 -1.84 6.89
N GLY A 65 -77.61 -0.87 7.76
CA GLY A 65 -77.00 -0.75 9.08
C GLY A 65 -77.28 -1.97 9.97
N ARG A 66 -78.52 -2.49 9.96
CA ARG A 66 -78.86 -3.73 10.69
C ARG A 66 -78.16 -4.96 10.11
N ALA A 67 -78.05 -5.06 8.79
CA ALA A 67 -77.34 -6.15 8.13
C ALA A 67 -75.85 -6.13 8.50
N PHE A 68 -75.21 -4.97 8.45
CA PHE A 68 -73.81 -4.79 8.82
C PHE A 68 -73.54 -5.16 10.28
N GLN A 69 -74.39 -4.71 11.22
CA GLN A 69 -74.25 -5.11 12.64
C GLN A 69 -74.36 -6.63 12.83
N LYS A 70 -75.22 -7.30 12.07
CA LYS A 70 -75.35 -8.76 12.14
C LYS A 70 -74.11 -9.47 11.59
N GLU A 71 -73.55 -9.01 10.47
CA GLU A 71 -72.30 -9.53 9.93
C GLU A 71 -71.12 -9.29 10.88
N GLN A 72 -71.04 -8.11 11.49
CA GLN A 72 -69.99 -7.78 12.45
C GLN A 72 -70.07 -8.69 13.68
N HIS A 73 -71.27 -8.96 14.19
CA HIS A 73 -71.45 -9.90 15.30
C HIS A 73 -71.04 -11.33 14.92
N ASP A 74 -71.38 -11.80 13.71
CA ASP A 74 -70.95 -13.12 13.22
C ASP A 74 -69.42 -13.21 13.07
N ILE A 75 -68.78 -12.14 12.59
CA ILE A 75 -67.31 -12.05 12.51
C ILE A 75 -66.69 -12.11 13.89
N ASP A 76 -67.18 -11.32 14.86
CA ASP A 76 -66.68 -11.33 16.24
C ASP A 76 -66.84 -12.71 16.88
N GLN A 77 -67.96 -13.40 16.63
CA GLN A 77 -68.19 -14.75 17.11
C GLN A 77 -67.20 -15.76 16.50
N ARG A 78 -66.94 -15.67 15.19
CA ARG A 78 -65.94 -16.51 14.51
C ARG A 78 -64.53 -16.22 15.00
N LEU A 79 -64.20 -14.96 15.26
CA LEU A 79 -62.88 -14.54 15.74
C LEU A 79 -62.63 -15.07 17.17
N LEU A 80 -63.66 -15.09 18.02
CA LEU A 80 -63.61 -15.73 19.34
C LEU A 80 -63.42 -17.26 19.25
N ILE A 81 -64.08 -17.93 18.29
CA ILE A 81 -63.94 -19.38 18.07
C ILE A 81 -62.54 -19.72 17.53
N VAL A 82 -62.00 -18.92 16.61
CA VAL A 82 -60.65 -19.11 16.05
C VAL A 82 -59.58 -18.92 17.13
N THR A 83 -59.72 -17.91 17.98
CA THR A 83 -58.76 -17.64 19.08
C THR A 83 -58.82 -18.67 20.23
N GLN A 84 -59.89 -19.45 20.34
CA GLN A 84 -60.02 -20.53 21.34
C GLN A 84 -59.67 -21.92 20.78
N SER A 85 -59.33 -22.02 19.50
CA SER A 85 -59.03 -23.29 18.83
C SER A 85 -57.53 -23.62 18.89
N GLU A 86 -57.10 -24.39 19.89
CA GLU A 86 -55.72 -24.92 20.01
C GLU A 86 -55.28 -25.72 18.76
N THR A 87 -56.23 -26.24 17.98
CA THR A 87 -55.96 -26.97 16.73
C THR A 87 -55.44 -26.09 15.59
N SER A 88 -55.68 -24.78 15.63
CA SER A 88 -55.14 -23.81 14.66
C SER A 88 -53.65 -23.57 14.91
N ASP A 89 -53.26 -23.36 16.16
CA ASP A 89 -51.87 -23.07 16.53
C ASP A 89 -50.96 -24.30 16.35
N GLU A 90 -51.43 -25.51 16.68
CA GLU A 90 -50.65 -26.72 16.38
C GLU A 90 -50.47 -26.96 14.87
N ALA A 91 -51.48 -26.66 14.06
CA ALA A 91 -51.40 -26.81 12.62
C ALA A 91 -50.46 -25.77 11.99
N VAL A 92 -50.52 -24.52 12.47
CA VAL A 92 -49.58 -23.45 12.07
C VAL A 92 -48.16 -23.80 12.48
N GLN A 93 -47.93 -24.25 13.73
CA GLN A 93 -46.60 -24.69 14.17
C GLN A 93 -46.07 -25.89 13.38
N LYS A 94 -46.93 -26.86 13.04
CA LYS A 94 -46.55 -27.99 12.16
C LYS A 94 -46.23 -27.53 10.74
N PHE A 95 -46.96 -26.54 10.22
CA PHE A 95 -46.72 -25.96 8.90
C PHE A 95 -45.43 -25.13 8.89
N GLU A 96 -45.19 -24.29 9.90
CA GLU A 96 -43.95 -23.54 10.09
C GLU A 96 -42.75 -24.49 10.23
N ALA A 97 -42.86 -25.56 11.03
CA ALA A 97 -41.82 -26.57 11.16
C ALA A 97 -41.56 -27.31 9.84
N SER A 98 -42.60 -27.54 9.02
CA SER A 98 -42.48 -28.16 7.70
C SER A 98 -41.87 -27.21 6.68
N MET A 99 -42.24 -25.92 6.71
CA MET A 99 -41.67 -24.84 5.90
C MET A 99 -40.20 -24.60 6.25
N GLU A 100 -39.84 -24.65 7.52
CA GLU A 100 -38.45 -24.56 7.98
C GLU A 100 -37.64 -25.78 7.53
N ARG A 101 -38.22 -26.99 7.58
CA ARG A 101 -37.59 -28.19 6.99
C ARG A 101 -37.40 -28.05 5.49
N LEU A 102 -38.40 -27.54 4.76
CA LEU A 102 -38.33 -27.32 3.32
C LEU A 102 -37.21 -26.31 3.00
N ARG A 103 -37.17 -25.19 3.72
CA ARG A 103 -36.15 -24.15 3.58
C ARG A 103 -34.75 -24.69 3.84
N ARG A 104 -34.56 -25.52 4.88
CA ARG A 104 -33.28 -26.20 5.14
C ARG A 104 -32.90 -27.15 4.03
N LEU A 105 -33.88 -27.87 3.46
CA LEU A 105 -33.65 -28.78 2.34
C LEU A 105 -33.23 -28.01 1.09
N ASP A 106 -33.89 -26.89 0.78
CA ASP A 106 -33.55 -26.02 -0.35
C ASP A 106 -32.15 -25.42 -0.21
N VAL A 107 -31.79 -24.97 0.99
CA VAL A 107 -30.43 -24.48 1.27
C VAL A 107 -29.40 -25.59 1.13
N ALA A 108 -29.68 -26.79 1.65
CA ALA A 108 -28.79 -27.94 1.52
C ALA A 108 -28.65 -28.40 0.05
N ALA A 109 -29.73 -28.35 -0.73
CA ALA A 109 -29.72 -28.64 -2.15
C ALA A 109 -28.83 -27.65 -2.90
N GLY A 110 -29.01 -26.34 -2.67
CA GLY A 110 -28.17 -25.29 -3.25
C GLY A 110 -26.69 -25.43 -2.86
N TYR A 111 -26.41 -25.80 -1.60
CA TYR A 111 -25.05 -26.08 -1.13
C TYR A 111 -24.39 -27.22 -1.92
N VAL A 112 -25.12 -28.33 -2.11
CA VAL A 112 -24.62 -29.51 -2.84
C VAL A 112 -24.48 -29.21 -4.34
N GLU A 113 -25.39 -28.45 -4.93
CA GLU A 113 -25.29 -28.01 -6.32
C GLU A 113 -24.05 -27.15 -6.55
N LEU A 114 -23.75 -26.23 -5.64
CA LEU A 114 -22.55 -25.39 -5.73
C LEU A 114 -21.27 -26.23 -5.62
N LEU A 115 -21.22 -27.16 -4.68
CA LEU A 115 -20.08 -28.10 -4.57
C LEU A 115 -19.92 -28.96 -5.83
N LYS A 116 -21.02 -29.39 -6.44
CA LYS A 116 -21.01 -30.15 -7.68
C LYS A 116 -20.49 -29.32 -8.84
N GLU A 117 -20.92 -28.06 -8.97
CA GLU A 117 -20.38 -27.14 -9.99
C GLU A 117 -18.88 -26.93 -9.82
N VAL A 118 -18.42 -26.69 -8.58
CA VAL A 118 -17.00 -26.50 -8.24
C VAL A 118 -16.17 -27.73 -8.63
N ASP A 119 -16.62 -28.94 -8.26
CA ASP A 119 -15.89 -30.17 -8.60
C ASP A 119 -15.92 -30.46 -10.11
N MET A 120 -17.02 -30.15 -10.80
CA MET A 120 -17.12 -30.26 -12.26
C MET A 120 -16.12 -29.34 -12.96
N LEU A 121 -16.13 -28.04 -12.62
CA LEU A 121 -15.20 -27.05 -13.20
C LEU A 121 -13.73 -27.43 -12.94
N ARG A 122 -13.43 -27.95 -11.74
CA ARG A 122 -12.10 -28.45 -11.39
C ARG A 122 -11.69 -29.63 -12.28
N ARG A 123 -12.56 -30.62 -12.47
CA ARG A 123 -12.28 -31.79 -13.33
C ARG A 123 -12.14 -31.41 -14.80
N GLU A 124 -12.96 -30.49 -15.29
CA GLU A 124 -12.86 -29.97 -16.65
C GLU A 124 -11.52 -29.27 -16.87
N CYS A 125 -11.12 -28.39 -15.94
CA CYS A 125 -9.82 -27.72 -16.01
C CYS A 125 -8.67 -28.74 -16.05
N THR A 126 -8.64 -29.70 -15.12
CA THR A 126 -7.55 -30.68 -15.05
C THR A 126 -7.53 -31.63 -16.25
N ALA A 127 -8.68 -31.95 -16.85
CA ALA A 127 -8.76 -32.78 -18.05
C ALA A 127 -8.24 -32.09 -19.32
N GLN A 128 -8.25 -30.76 -19.34
CA GLN A 128 -7.79 -29.92 -20.46
C GLN A 128 -6.33 -29.47 -20.33
N LEU A 129 -5.75 -29.51 -19.12
CA LEU A 129 -4.33 -29.22 -18.89
C LEU A 129 -3.44 -30.08 -19.80
N GLY A 130 -2.56 -29.42 -20.56
CA GLY A 130 -1.66 -30.07 -21.52
C GLY A 130 -2.30 -30.44 -22.87
N LYS A 131 -3.61 -30.23 -23.06
CA LYS A 131 -4.30 -30.40 -24.37
C LYS A 131 -4.67 -29.06 -24.99
N SER A 132 -5.39 -28.23 -24.25
CA SER A 132 -5.79 -26.88 -24.65
C SER A 132 -5.81 -25.99 -23.42
N ASP A 133 -4.79 -25.13 -23.32
CA ASP A 133 -4.61 -24.29 -22.14
C ASP A 133 -5.68 -23.20 -22.04
N GLU A 134 -6.18 -22.71 -23.17
CA GLU A 134 -7.29 -21.75 -23.20
C GLU A 134 -8.59 -22.40 -22.68
N ALA A 135 -8.84 -23.65 -23.07
CA ALA A 135 -9.96 -24.44 -22.54
C ALA A 135 -9.77 -24.86 -21.08
N ALA A 136 -8.52 -24.96 -20.59
CA ALA A 136 -8.24 -25.23 -19.18
C ALA A 136 -8.42 -23.97 -18.31
N LEU A 137 -8.09 -22.79 -18.83
CA LEU A 137 -8.20 -21.52 -18.11
C LEU A 137 -9.65 -21.00 -18.01
N GLU A 138 -10.54 -21.37 -18.93
CA GLU A 138 -11.95 -20.95 -18.88
C GLU A 138 -12.68 -21.45 -17.62
N PRO A 139 -12.67 -22.76 -17.28
CA PRO A 139 -13.26 -23.25 -16.03
C PRO A 139 -12.62 -22.63 -14.79
N TYR A 140 -11.30 -22.41 -14.81
CA TYR A 140 -10.58 -21.74 -13.73
C TYR A 140 -11.05 -20.29 -13.51
N ARG A 141 -11.16 -19.49 -14.59
CA ARG A 141 -11.67 -18.11 -14.53
C ARG A 141 -13.12 -18.06 -14.07
N ARG A 142 -13.94 -19.06 -14.39
CA ARG A 142 -15.31 -19.18 -13.89
C ARG A 142 -15.32 -19.47 -12.38
N LEU A 143 -14.47 -20.38 -11.92
CA LEU A 143 -14.35 -20.71 -10.50
C LEU A 143 -13.83 -19.53 -9.68
N GLN A 144 -12.86 -18.76 -10.19
CA GLN A 144 -12.40 -17.51 -9.55
C GLN A 144 -13.52 -16.46 -9.44
N ARG A 145 -14.30 -16.26 -10.50
CA ARG A 145 -15.45 -15.34 -10.48
C ARG A 145 -16.48 -15.75 -9.45
N LEU A 146 -16.77 -17.05 -9.35
CA LEU A 146 -17.67 -17.62 -8.36
C LEU A 146 -17.15 -17.36 -6.93
N ALA A 147 -15.89 -17.65 -6.65
CA ALA A 147 -15.30 -17.38 -5.33
C ALA A 147 -15.33 -15.88 -4.96
N THR A 148 -15.05 -15.00 -5.92
CA THR A 148 -15.07 -13.55 -5.72
C THR A 148 -16.49 -13.03 -5.46
N ALA A 149 -17.50 -13.56 -6.17
CA ALA A 149 -18.89 -13.17 -6.00
C ALA A 149 -19.50 -13.64 -4.67
N LEU A 150 -19.04 -14.78 -4.14
CA LEU A 150 -19.54 -15.32 -2.88
C LEU A 150 -19.04 -14.58 -1.63
N HIS A 151 -17.89 -13.91 -1.72
CA HIS A 151 -17.29 -13.19 -0.59
C HIS A 151 -18.20 -12.08 -0.02
N PRO A 152 -18.72 -11.12 -0.81
CA PRO A 152 -19.64 -10.10 -0.30
C PRO A 152 -21.01 -10.67 0.12
N LEU A 153 -21.44 -11.78 -0.50
CA LEU A 153 -22.69 -12.44 -0.14
C LEU A 153 -22.63 -13.10 1.24
N GLN A 154 -21.45 -13.50 1.71
CA GLN A 154 -21.27 -14.04 3.05
C GLN A 154 -21.47 -12.95 4.13
N GLU A 155 -21.00 -11.73 3.90
CA GLU A 155 -21.18 -10.61 4.84
C GLU A 155 -22.67 -10.25 4.97
N VAL A 156 -23.39 -10.20 3.85
CA VAL A 156 -24.84 -9.96 3.82
C VAL A 156 -25.64 -11.08 4.51
N ALA A 157 -25.10 -12.30 4.49
CA ALA A 157 -25.71 -13.47 5.11
C ALA A 157 -25.24 -13.73 6.56
N GLU A 158 -24.62 -12.75 7.23
CA GLU A 158 -24.09 -12.88 8.61
C GLU A 158 -23.21 -14.13 8.82
N GLY A 159 -22.48 -14.55 7.78
CA GLY A 159 -21.62 -15.72 7.86
C GLY A 159 -22.35 -17.07 7.86
N ALA A 160 -23.54 -17.18 7.26
CA ALA A 160 -24.34 -18.41 7.25
C ALA A 160 -23.67 -19.68 6.66
N ALA A 161 -22.62 -19.55 5.84
CA ALA A 161 -21.95 -20.70 5.19
C ALA A 161 -20.41 -20.54 5.09
N PRO A 162 -19.69 -20.42 6.22
CA PRO A 162 -18.27 -20.10 6.20
C PRO A 162 -17.42 -21.26 5.67
N HIS A 163 -17.81 -22.50 5.96
CA HIS A 163 -17.12 -23.70 5.48
C HIS A 163 -17.27 -23.93 3.98
N LEU A 164 -18.37 -23.49 3.37
CA LEU A 164 -18.55 -23.57 1.92
C LEU A 164 -17.59 -22.64 1.21
N LEU A 165 -17.55 -21.37 1.67
CA LEU A 165 -16.66 -20.40 1.06
C LEU A 165 -15.19 -20.81 1.26
N ASP A 166 -14.81 -21.20 2.47
CA ASP A 166 -13.46 -21.69 2.76
C ASP A 166 -13.09 -22.87 1.84
N HIS A 167 -14.00 -23.83 1.67
CA HIS A 167 -13.80 -24.95 0.75
C HIS A 167 -13.59 -24.48 -0.69
N ILE A 168 -14.45 -23.57 -1.19
CA ILE A 168 -14.39 -23.07 -2.58
C ILE A 168 -13.10 -22.27 -2.81
N VAL A 169 -12.76 -21.35 -1.91
CA VAL A 169 -11.52 -20.56 -1.97
C VAL A 169 -10.32 -21.50 -1.97
N ARG A 170 -10.29 -22.50 -1.08
CA ARG A 170 -9.23 -23.50 -1.06
C ARG A 170 -9.17 -24.33 -2.34
N GLN A 171 -10.31 -24.71 -2.94
CA GLN A 171 -10.31 -25.41 -4.24
C GLN A 171 -9.75 -24.53 -5.36
N VAL A 172 -10.06 -23.22 -5.37
CA VAL A 172 -9.50 -22.26 -6.33
C VAL A 172 -7.98 -22.18 -6.18
N GLU A 173 -7.47 -22.08 -4.95
CA GLU A 173 -6.03 -22.04 -4.67
C GLU A 173 -5.33 -23.32 -5.11
N VAL A 174 -5.86 -24.49 -4.74
CA VAL A 174 -5.30 -25.80 -5.13
C VAL A 174 -5.30 -25.97 -6.65
N LEU A 175 -6.39 -25.60 -7.32
CA LEU A 175 -6.48 -25.68 -8.78
C LEU A 175 -5.48 -24.74 -9.44
N ARG A 176 -5.32 -23.52 -8.91
CA ARG A 176 -4.33 -22.56 -9.40
C ARG A 176 -2.92 -23.13 -9.30
N GLU A 177 -2.55 -23.68 -8.15
CA GLU A 177 -1.22 -24.27 -7.97
C GLU A 177 -0.99 -25.45 -8.93
N THR A 178 -2.02 -26.25 -9.18
CA THR A 178 -1.97 -27.33 -10.19
C THR A 178 -1.70 -26.78 -11.61
N ILE A 179 -2.39 -25.71 -12.01
CA ILE A 179 -2.16 -25.04 -13.31
C ILE A 179 -0.75 -24.46 -13.36
N ARG A 180 -0.31 -23.79 -12.29
CA ARG A 180 1.03 -23.19 -12.17
C ARG A 180 2.12 -24.25 -12.33
N GLU A 181 1.98 -25.40 -11.66
CA GLU A 181 2.92 -26.52 -11.76
C GLU A 181 2.96 -27.11 -13.18
N SER A 182 1.80 -27.25 -13.84
CA SER A 182 1.74 -27.70 -15.23
C SER A 182 2.47 -26.74 -16.17
N PHE A 183 2.18 -25.43 -16.09
CA PHE A 183 2.83 -24.43 -16.94
C PHE A 183 4.33 -24.29 -16.63
N ALA A 184 4.72 -24.42 -15.35
CA ALA A 184 6.12 -24.44 -14.97
C ALA A 184 6.86 -25.62 -15.56
N ALA A 185 6.26 -26.82 -15.52
CA ALA A 185 6.85 -28.02 -16.12
C ALA A 185 7.05 -27.88 -17.64
N ASP A 186 6.16 -27.19 -18.34
CA ASP A 186 6.31 -26.94 -19.78
C ASP A 186 7.43 -25.94 -20.07
N LEU A 187 7.56 -24.88 -19.26
CA LEU A 187 8.72 -23.97 -19.35
C LEU A 187 10.02 -24.71 -19.05
N GLU A 188 10.08 -25.55 -18.02
CA GLU A 188 11.27 -26.34 -17.70
C GLU A 188 11.68 -27.28 -18.84
N LYS A 189 10.73 -27.94 -19.50
CA LYS A 189 11.01 -28.76 -20.69
C LYS A 189 11.59 -27.90 -21.82
N LEU A 190 11.04 -26.72 -22.06
CA LEU A 190 11.53 -25.80 -23.09
C LEU A 190 12.93 -25.26 -22.76
N LEU A 191 13.18 -24.86 -21.51
CA LEU A 191 14.49 -24.43 -21.03
C LEU A 191 15.55 -25.53 -21.22
N LYS A 192 15.20 -26.80 -20.95
CA LYS A 192 16.07 -27.95 -21.23
C LYS A 192 16.35 -28.12 -22.73
N LYS A 193 15.33 -28.01 -23.61
CA LYS A 193 15.50 -28.06 -25.07
C LYS A 193 16.44 -26.97 -25.58
N MET A 194 16.37 -25.76 -25.00
CA MET A 194 17.23 -24.63 -25.35
C MET A 194 18.64 -24.75 -24.76
N GLY A 195 18.85 -25.63 -23.77
CA GLY A 195 20.12 -25.74 -23.06
C GLY A 195 20.36 -24.65 -22.02
N TRP A 196 19.29 -23.99 -21.55
CA TRP A 196 19.36 -23.04 -20.43
C TRP A 196 19.91 -23.72 -19.15
N PRO A 197 20.73 -23.05 -18.33
CA PRO A 197 21.26 -21.69 -18.44
C PRO A 197 22.68 -21.69 -19.02
N LYS A 198 22.85 -22.15 -20.26
CA LYS A 198 24.04 -21.81 -21.05
C LYS A 198 23.77 -20.49 -21.76
N ALA A 199 24.83 -19.71 -22.00
CA ALA A 199 24.73 -18.46 -22.73
C ALA A 199 24.13 -18.73 -24.12
N LEU A 200 23.04 -18.03 -24.41
CA LEU A 200 22.36 -18.00 -25.70
C LEU A 200 22.16 -16.53 -26.01
N ASP A 201 22.49 -16.11 -27.23
CA ASP A 201 22.28 -14.71 -27.64
C ASP A 201 20.79 -14.42 -27.85
N THR A 202 20.07 -15.39 -28.43
CA THR A 202 18.65 -15.25 -28.78
C THR A 202 17.90 -16.58 -28.69
N ILE A 203 16.57 -16.51 -28.68
CA ILE A 203 15.70 -17.69 -28.76
C ILE A 203 15.75 -18.26 -30.19
N PRO A 204 16.06 -19.57 -30.37
CA PRO A 204 16.07 -20.20 -31.69
C PRO A 204 14.73 -20.03 -32.42
N LEU A 205 14.76 -19.69 -33.71
CA LEU A 205 13.56 -19.39 -34.52
C LEU A 205 12.47 -20.47 -34.41
N ALA A 206 12.87 -21.74 -34.41
CA ALA A 206 11.96 -22.89 -34.30
C ALA A 206 11.21 -22.95 -32.95
N LEU A 207 11.74 -22.32 -31.91
CA LEU A 207 11.18 -22.32 -30.55
C LEU A 207 10.53 -20.99 -30.17
N GLN A 208 10.62 -19.93 -30.98
CA GLN A 208 10.10 -18.60 -30.62
C GLN A 208 8.60 -18.58 -30.33
N GLN A 209 7.81 -19.34 -31.11
CA GLN A 209 6.36 -19.42 -30.89
C GLN A 209 6.04 -20.22 -29.62
N GLU A 210 6.74 -21.34 -29.38
CA GLU A 210 6.60 -22.15 -28.15
C GLU A 210 7.00 -21.32 -26.91
N TRP A 211 8.13 -20.61 -26.99
CA TRP A 211 8.60 -19.66 -25.97
C TRP A 211 7.54 -18.61 -25.65
N SER A 212 7.10 -17.85 -26.66
CA SER A 212 6.10 -16.81 -26.48
C SER A 212 4.85 -17.37 -25.80
N ASN A 213 4.32 -18.50 -26.29
CA ASN A 213 3.11 -19.09 -25.74
C ASN A 213 3.27 -19.51 -24.27
N VAL A 214 4.37 -20.17 -23.91
CA VAL A 214 4.62 -20.62 -22.53
C VAL A 214 4.81 -19.43 -21.59
N MET A 215 5.56 -18.41 -22.01
CA MET A 215 5.78 -17.20 -21.21
C MET A 215 4.47 -16.44 -21.00
N PHE A 216 3.65 -16.26 -22.05
CA PHE A 216 2.35 -15.60 -21.95
C PHE A 216 1.40 -16.29 -20.98
N ARG A 217 1.33 -17.63 -20.99
CA ARG A 217 0.48 -18.39 -20.06
C ARG A 217 0.82 -18.15 -18.60
N LEU A 218 2.11 -18.14 -18.28
CA LEU A 218 2.59 -17.91 -16.92
C LEU A 218 2.33 -16.46 -16.48
N LEU A 219 2.52 -15.48 -17.38
CA LEU A 219 2.22 -14.08 -17.10
C LEU A 219 0.71 -13.85 -16.93
N ASP A 220 -0.14 -14.45 -17.76
CA ASP A 220 -1.61 -14.34 -17.67
C ASP A 220 -2.14 -14.95 -16.37
N LEU A 221 -1.58 -16.10 -15.96
CA LEU A 221 -1.93 -16.75 -14.69
C LEU A 221 -1.57 -15.90 -13.46
N GLN A 222 -0.47 -15.12 -13.54
CA GLN A 222 -0.03 -14.27 -12.44
C GLN A 222 -0.74 -12.91 -12.40
N ARG A 223 -1.17 -12.41 -13.56
CA ARG A 223 -1.66 -11.04 -13.74
C ARG A 223 -2.72 -10.60 -12.71
N PRO A 224 -3.79 -11.37 -12.42
CA PRO A 224 -4.81 -10.92 -11.46
C PRO A 224 -4.27 -10.67 -10.06
N GLU A 225 -3.23 -11.40 -9.64
CA GLU A 225 -2.58 -11.21 -8.33
C GLU A 225 -1.77 -9.93 -8.30
N LEU A 226 -1.04 -9.64 -9.38
CA LEU A 226 -0.27 -8.40 -9.51
C LEU A 226 -1.20 -7.18 -9.53
N GLU A 227 -2.31 -7.25 -10.27
CA GLU A 227 -3.31 -6.16 -10.33
C GLU A 227 -3.94 -5.92 -8.96
N LYS A 228 -4.32 -6.99 -8.24
CA LYS A 228 -4.85 -6.88 -6.88
C LYS A 228 -3.82 -6.27 -5.92
N LEU A 229 -2.55 -6.62 -6.08
CA LEU A 229 -1.47 -6.14 -5.24
C LEU A 229 -1.18 -4.64 -5.46
N GLU A 230 -1.14 -4.18 -6.71
CA GLU A 230 -1.03 -2.75 -7.03
C GLU A 230 -2.24 -1.97 -6.51
N GLN A 231 -3.46 -2.48 -6.69
CA GLN A 231 -4.68 -1.84 -6.19
C GLN A 231 -4.71 -1.73 -4.66
N SER A 232 -4.14 -2.70 -3.96
CA SER A 232 -4.03 -2.68 -2.49
C SER A 232 -2.96 -1.70 -1.99
N ASN A 233 -2.04 -1.29 -2.86
CA ASN A 233 -0.91 -0.43 -2.52
C ASN A 233 -1.15 1.01 -3.01
N VAL A 234 -2.32 1.56 -2.66
CA VAL A 234 -2.79 2.90 -3.09
C VAL A 234 -1.78 4.01 -2.78
N ASP A 235 -1.10 3.92 -1.63
CA ASP A 235 -0.13 4.93 -1.21
C ASP A 235 1.29 4.69 -1.75
N ARG A 236 1.51 3.63 -2.54
CA ARG A 236 2.84 3.12 -2.90
C ARG A 236 3.77 3.23 -1.70
N THR A 237 3.38 2.62 -0.59
CA THR A 237 4.14 2.78 0.65
C THR A 237 5.56 2.27 0.44
N THR A 238 6.52 2.88 1.12
CA THR A 238 7.94 2.51 0.99
C THR A 238 8.22 1.05 1.36
N ASN A 239 7.27 0.33 1.98
CA ASN A 239 7.39 -1.09 2.35
C ASN A 239 6.98 -2.07 1.22
N PHE A 240 6.47 -1.58 0.10
CA PHE A 240 6.06 -2.46 -0.98
C PHE A 240 7.25 -3.03 -1.74
N GLU A 241 7.26 -4.35 -1.92
CA GLU A 241 8.22 -5.04 -2.76
C GLU A 241 7.47 -5.86 -3.82
N PRO A 242 7.67 -5.57 -5.12
CA PRO A 242 6.96 -6.28 -6.17
C PRO A 242 7.45 -7.73 -6.25
N PRO A 243 6.56 -8.73 -6.27
CA PRO A 243 6.94 -10.13 -6.44
C PRO A 243 7.59 -10.37 -7.81
N ALA A 244 8.51 -11.32 -7.86
CA ALA A 244 9.12 -11.76 -9.12
C ALA A 244 8.08 -12.35 -10.08
N LEU A 245 8.26 -12.10 -11.38
CA LEU A 245 7.41 -12.69 -12.41
C LEU A 245 7.59 -14.22 -12.45
N LEU A 246 6.49 -14.97 -12.55
CA LEU A 246 6.49 -16.44 -12.54
C LEU A 246 7.47 -17.07 -13.53
N PRO A 247 7.55 -16.62 -14.80
CA PRO A 247 8.51 -17.20 -15.75
C PRO A 247 9.96 -17.02 -15.29
N LEU A 248 10.32 -15.84 -14.80
CA LEU A 248 11.68 -15.54 -14.34
C LEU A 248 12.00 -16.30 -13.05
N LYS A 249 11.02 -16.46 -12.15
CA LYS A 249 11.17 -17.30 -10.96
C LYS A 249 11.54 -18.74 -11.31
N ILE A 250 10.99 -19.28 -12.40
CA ILE A 250 11.33 -20.64 -12.89
C ILE A 250 12.71 -20.65 -13.55
N MET A 251 13.00 -19.67 -14.41
CA MET A 251 14.31 -19.57 -15.10
C MET A 251 15.49 -19.47 -14.12
N VAL A 252 15.32 -18.68 -13.05
CA VAL A 252 16.36 -18.47 -12.03
C VAL A 252 16.64 -19.73 -11.20
N GLN A 253 15.74 -20.73 -11.13
CA GLN A 253 15.98 -21.93 -10.32
C GLN A 253 17.28 -22.66 -10.68
N ALA A 254 17.59 -22.77 -11.98
CA ALA A 254 18.84 -23.40 -12.42
C ALA A 254 20.09 -22.58 -12.04
N LEU A 255 19.96 -21.24 -12.00
CA LEU A 255 21.00 -20.34 -11.53
C LEU A 255 21.16 -20.45 -10.02
N GLU A 256 20.06 -20.50 -9.27
CA GLU A 256 20.03 -20.66 -7.82
C GLU A 256 20.64 -22.00 -7.38
N GLN A 257 20.39 -23.09 -8.12
CA GLN A 257 21.03 -24.38 -7.84
C GLN A 257 22.55 -24.30 -7.99
N ARG A 258 23.04 -23.65 -9.06
CA ARG A 258 24.49 -23.43 -9.26
C ARG A 258 25.06 -22.51 -8.17
N PHE A 259 24.39 -21.42 -7.87
CA PHE A 259 24.76 -20.50 -6.79
C PHE A 259 24.88 -21.25 -5.45
N THR A 260 23.85 -22.02 -5.09
CA THR A 260 23.82 -22.79 -3.84
C THR A 260 24.95 -23.80 -3.81
N TYR A 261 25.25 -24.47 -4.92
CA TYR A 261 26.37 -25.41 -5.02
C TYR A 261 27.74 -24.75 -4.75
N HIS A 262 27.96 -23.54 -5.25
CA HIS A 262 29.23 -22.82 -5.11
C HIS A 262 29.35 -22.06 -3.78
N PHE A 263 28.27 -21.46 -3.30
CA PHE A 263 28.28 -20.55 -2.15
C PHE A 263 27.62 -21.15 -0.90
N SER A 264 27.57 -22.47 -0.78
CA SER A 264 27.13 -23.16 0.44
C SER A 264 28.12 -24.26 0.85
N GLY A 265 28.03 -24.69 2.11
CA GLY A 265 28.85 -25.75 2.67
C GLY A 265 30.35 -25.42 2.70
N ASN A 266 31.21 -26.45 2.68
CA ASN A 266 32.66 -26.30 2.85
C ASN A 266 33.40 -26.03 1.52
N ARG A 267 32.79 -25.26 0.62
CA ARG A 267 33.41 -24.91 -0.68
C ARG A 267 34.43 -23.79 -0.49
N PRO A 268 35.55 -23.78 -1.25
CA PRO A 268 36.54 -22.70 -1.17
C PRO A 268 35.98 -21.34 -1.61
N THR A 269 34.88 -21.35 -2.37
CA THR A 269 34.12 -20.17 -2.80
C THR A 269 33.14 -19.66 -1.74
N ASN A 270 32.81 -20.45 -0.72
CA ASN A 270 31.95 -20.04 0.39
C ASN A 270 32.80 -19.55 1.57
N ARG A 271 33.39 -18.36 1.42
CA ARG A 271 34.26 -17.75 2.43
C ARG A 271 33.53 -16.64 3.18
N LEU A 272 33.59 -16.69 4.52
CA LEU A 272 32.95 -15.69 5.38
C LEU A 272 33.65 -14.34 5.32
N ASP A 273 34.96 -14.33 5.01
CA ASP A 273 35.75 -13.12 4.83
C ASP A 273 35.68 -12.55 3.41
N LYS A 274 34.98 -13.23 2.50
CA LYS A 274 34.83 -12.85 1.09
C LYS A 274 33.37 -12.84 0.60
N PRO A 275 32.48 -12.06 1.24
CA PRO A 275 31.10 -11.92 0.78
C PRO A 275 30.99 -11.34 -0.64
N GLU A 276 31.99 -10.56 -1.08
CA GLU A 276 32.06 -10.01 -2.44
C GLU A 276 31.98 -11.10 -3.53
N TYR A 277 32.40 -12.34 -3.25
CA TYR A 277 32.39 -13.40 -4.26
C TYR A 277 30.99 -13.80 -4.69
N PHE A 278 30.04 -13.93 -3.76
CA PHE A 278 28.67 -14.31 -4.11
C PHE A 278 27.88 -13.11 -4.65
N LEU A 279 28.21 -11.89 -4.21
CA LEU A 279 27.62 -10.66 -4.73
C LEU A 279 28.06 -10.40 -6.16
N GLN A 280 29.37 -10.45 -6.43
CA GLN A 280 29.93 -10.31 -7.77
C GLN A 280 29.38 -11.36 -8.72
N HIS A 281 29.26 -12.61 -8.28
CA HIS A 281 28.65 -13.66 -9.11
C HIS A 281 27.23 -13.30 -9.57
N VAL A 282 26.43 -12.65 -8.71
CA VAL A 282 25.09 -12.22 -9.11
C VAL A 282 25.16 -11.04 -10.10
N LEU A 283 26.09 -10.10 -9.92
CA LEU A 283 26.32 -9.03 -10.92
C LEU A 283 26.77 -9.60 -12.28
N ASP A 284 27.60 -10.65 -12.26
CA ASP A 284 28.03 -11.37 -13.47
C ASP A 284 26.84 -12.08 -14.15
N LEU A 285 25.88 -12.61 -13.37
CA LEU A 285 24.64 -13.15 -13.93
C LEU A 285 23.78 -12.06 -14.56
N VAL A 286 23.63 -10.90 -13.91
CA VAL A 286 22.83 -9.79 -14.47
C VAL A 286 23.45 -9.31 -15.78
N SER A 287 24.74 -8.99 -15.78
CA SER A 287 25.45 -8.55 -16.99
C SER A 287 25.47 -9.63 -18.09
N GLY A 288 25.74 -10.89 -17.74
CA GLY A 288 25.87 -11.97 -18.71
C GLY A 288 24.55 -12.40 -19.38
N TYR A 289 23.40 -12.10 -18.79
CA TYR A 289 22.08 -12.42 -19.35
C TYR A 289 21.27 -11.19 -19.79
N ALA A 290 21.78 -9.97 -19.60
CA ALA A 290 21.06 -8.73 -19.91
C ALA A 290 20.57 -8.68 -21.37
N ASP A 291 21.47 -8.91 -22.33
CA ASP A 291 21.16 -8.85 -23.77
C ASP A 291 20.13 -9.93 -24.16
N PHE A 292 20.34 -11.16 -23.70
CA PHE A 292 19.41 -12.26 -23.93
C PHE A 292 18.02 -11.94 -23.39
N LEU A 293 17.92 -11.39 -22.18
CA LEU A 293 16.64 -11.01 -21.56
C LEU A 293 15.98 -9.85 -22.30
N HIS A 294 16.76 -8.87 -22.76
CA HIS A 294 16.23 -7.79 -23.56
C HIS A 294 15.56 -8.32 -24.83
N GLU A 295 16.23 -9.21 -25.57
CA GLU A 295 15.67 -9.80 -26.80
C GLU A 295 14.53 -10.80 -26.53
N ALA A 296 14.68 -11.67 -25.55
CA ALA A 296 13.76 -12.78 -25.30
C ALA A 296 12.53 -12.38 -24.47
N MET A 297 12.64 -11.39 -23.59
CA MET A 297 11.61 -11.04 -22.60
C MET A 297 10.98 -9.66 -22.82
N GLN A 298 11.77 -8.63 -23.16
CA GLN A 298 11.25 -7.26 -23.24
C GLN A 298 10.02 -7.10 -24.15
N PRO A 299 9.96 -7.73 -25.36
CA PRO A 299 8.78 -7.64 -26.21
C PRO A 299 7.53 -8.30 -25.59
N LEU A 300 7.72 -9.39 -24.85
CA LEU A 300 6.65 -10.13 -24.20
C LEU A 300 6.05 -9.32 -23.04
N LEU A 301 6.91 -8.77 -22.17
CA LEU A 301 6.50 -7.91 -21.04
C LEU A 301 5.74 -6.68 -21.54
N THR A 302 6.31 -6.02 -22.56
CA THR A 302 5.69 -4.84 -23.19
C THR A 302 4.31 -5.17 -23.76
N ARG A 303 4.16 -6.27 -24.49
CA ARG A 303 2.87 -6.67 -25.07
C ARG A 303 1.85 -7.05 -23.99
N HIS A 304 2.29 -7.62 -22.88
CA HIS A 304 1.41 -8.12 -21.83
C HIS A 304 0.94 -7.04 -20.84
N PHE A 305 1.81 -6.11 -20.46
CA PHE A 305 1.54 -5.16 -19.37
C PHE A 305 1.34 -3.71 -19.81
N ARG A 306 1.74 -3.30 -21.03
CA ARG A 306 1.67 -1.89 -21.47
C ARG A 306 0.30 -1.24 -21.31
N SER A 307 -0.79 -2.00 -21.46
CA SER A 307 -2.16 -1.49 -21.38
C SER A 307 -2.81 -1.67 -20.00
N THR A 308 -2.02 -1.88 -18.95
CA THR A 308 -2.50 -2.14 -17.59
C THR A 308 -1.79 -1.21 -16.60
N ASP A 309 -2.36 -1.07 -15.39
CA ASP A 309 -1.74 -0.26 -14.33
C ASP A 309 -0.38 -0.82 -13.88
N LEU A 310 -0.10 -2.08 -14.18
CA LEU A 310 1.20 -2.73 -13.95
C LEU A 310 2.33 -2.11 -14.78
N ALA A 311 2.00 -1.35 -15.83
CA ALA A 311 2.97 -0.65 -16.67
C ALA A 311 3.81 0.40 -15.91
N PHE A 312 3.33 0.86 -14.76
CA PHE A 312 4.03 1.85 -13.94
C PHE A 312 5.04 1.26 -12.95
N THR A 313 5.16 -0.06 -12.90
CA THR A 313 6.05 -0.77 -11.97
C THR A 313 7.23 -1.37 -12.76
N PRO A 314 8.46 -0.81 -12.65
CA PRO A 314 9.58 -1.22 -13.48
C PRO A 314 9.95 -2.71 -13.35
N ALA A 315 9.73 -3.32 -12.17
CA ALA A 315 9.91 -4.76 -11.98
C ALA A 315 9.03 -5.64 -12.88
N TYR A 316 8.01 -5.09 -13.55
CA TYR A 316 7.15 -5.82 -14.49
C TYR A 316 7.37 -5.40 -15.96
N MET A 317 7.92 -4.20 -16.18
CA MET A 317 8.05 -3.62 -17.52
C MET A 317 9.46 -3.69 -18.08
N ASP A 318 10.49 -3.68 -17.25
CA ASP A 318 11.89 -3.80 -17.68
C ASP A 318 12.40 -5.22 -17.42
N ALA A 319 12.88 -5.89 -18.46
CA ALA A 319 13.34 -7.27 -18.40
C ALA A 319 14.52 -7.44 -17.43
N THR A 320 15.44 -6.48 -17.39
CA THR A 320 16.60 -6.51 -16.49
C THR A 320 16.16 -6.33 -15.04
N SER A 321 15.32 -5.34 -14.75
CA SER A 321 14.73 -5.14 -13.42
C SER A 321 13.92 -6.34 -12.95
N ALA A 322 13.09 -6.93 -13.84
CA ALA A 322 12.32 -8.13 -13.51
C ALA A 322 13.22 -9.32 -13.16
N PHE A 323 14.37 -9.45 -13.83
CA PHE A 323 15.36 -10.49 -13.57
C PHE A 323 16.12 -10.27 -12.26
N ILE A 324 16.55 -9.04 -11.99
CA ILE A 324 17.15 -8.66 -10.71
C ILE A 324 16.17 -8.97 -9.57
N THR A 325 14.90 -8.57 -9.69
CA THR A 325 13.83 -8.90 -8.72
C THR A 325 13.69 -10.41 -8.51
N ALA A 326 13.88 -11.23 -9.55
CA ALA A 326 13.83 -12.69 -9.44
C ALA A 326 15.08 -13.30 -8.76
N LEU A 327 16.24 -12.64 -8.82
CA LEU A 327 17.50 -13.08 -8.19
C LEU A 327 17.59 -12.70 -6.70
N LEU A 328 17.06 -11.55 -6.29
CA LEU A 328 17.16 -11.05 -4.92
C LEU A 328 16.71 -12.04 -3.82
N PRO A 329 15.63 -12.83 -3.98
CA PRO A 329 15.22 -13.80 -2.96
C PRO A 329 16.29 -14.83 -2.60
N MET A 330 17.12 -15.25 -3.57
CA MET A 330 18.23 -16.16 -3.34
C MET A 330 19.31 -15.49 -2.47
N LEU A 331 19.65 -14.23 -2.76
CA LEU A 331 20.61 -13.47 -1.95
C LEU A 331 20.09 -13.27 -0.52
N ARG A 332 18.80 -12.96 -0.34
CA ARG A 332 18.20 -12.84 1.01
C ARG A 332 18.34 -14.12 1.82
N ARG A 333 18.04 -15.28 1.23
CA ARG A 333 18.25 -16.58 1.87
C ARG A 333 19.73 -16.80 2.23
N LYS A 334 20.64 -16.48 1.31
CA LYS A 334 22.09 -16.55 1.54
C LYS A 334 22.52 -15.66 2.69
N LEU A 335 22.04 -14.41 2.75
CA LEU A 335 22.36 -13.46 3.82
C LEU A 335 21.90 -13.98 5.17
N VAL A 336 20.67 -14.46 5.30
CA VAL A 336 20.17 -15.04 6.57
C VAL A 336 21.07 -16.19 7.04
N SER A 337 21.48 -17.08 6.13
CA SER A 337 22.38 -18.18 6.48
C SER A 337 23.82 -17.70 6.78
N PHE A 338 24.29 -16.65 6.11
CA PHE A 338 25.63 -16.11 6.26
C PHE A 338 25.78 -15.37 7.58
N THR A 339 24.81 -14.53 7.94
CA THR A 339 24.83 -13.75 9.19
C THR A 339 24.79 -14.63 10.43
N GLN A 340 24.09 -15.77 10.37
CA GLN A 340 24.12 -16.79 11.43
C GLN A 340 25.52 -17.39 11.65
N GLN A 341 26.37 -17.42 10.63
CA GLN A 341 27.72 -17.99 10.72
C GLN A 341 28.76 -16.98 11.24
N ILE A 342 28.49 -15.68 11.06
CA ILE A 342 29.38 -14.58 11.49
C ILE A 342 28.89 -13.89 12.77
N ASP A 343 27.95 -14.50 13.49
CA ASP A 343 27.40 -13.91 14.71
C ASP A 343 28.51 -13.67 15.75
N GLY A 344 28.53 -12.47 16.32
CA GLY A 344 29.58 -12.01 17.23
C GLY A 344 30.89 -11.58 16.56
N GLN A 345 31.02 -11.61 15.23
CA GLN A 345 32.24 -11.24 14.51
C GLN A 345 32.09 -9.87 13.85
N SER A 346 32.25 -8.79 14.63
CA SER A 346 31.98 -7.41 14.19
C SER A 346 32.74 -6.98 12.91
N GLN A 347 33.99 -7.44 12.73
CA GLN A 347 34.78 -7.12 11.54
C GLN A 347 34.18 -7.73 10.27
N LEU A 348 33.68 -8.97 10.35
CA LEU A 348 33.06 -9.64 9.21
C LEU A 348 31.67 -9.08 8.92
N LEU A 349 30.93 -8.67 9.95
CA LEU A 349 29.66 -7.97 9.78
C LEU A 349 29.84 -6.61 9.11
N SER A 350 30.85 -5.83 9.53
CA SER A 350 31.22 -4.55 8.92
C SER A 350 31.58 -4.70 7.44
N HIS A 351 32.45 -5.66 7.13
CA HIS A 351 32.83 -5.96 5.75
C HIS A 351 31.61 -6.38 4.91
N LEU A 352 30.76 -7.29 5.42
CA LEU A 352 29.53 -7.70 4.76
C LEU A 352 28.59 -6.52 4.49
N ALA A 353 28.38 -5.64 5.46
CA ALA A 353 27.50 -4.48 5.30
C ALA A 353 28.01 -3.55 4.19
N HIS A 354 29.32 -3.29 4.14
CA HIS A 354 29.93 -2.46 3.10
C HIS A 354 29.80 -3.08 1.71
N GLU A 355 30.11 -4.38 1.57
CA GLU A 355 29.98 -5.08 0.29
C GLU A 355 28.53 -5.11 -0.21
N ILE A 356 27.55 -5.26 0.68
CA ILE A 356 26.13 -5.19 0.31
C ILE A 356 25.71 -3.78 -0.10
N MET A 357 26.16 -2.74 0.61
CA MET A 357 25.87 -1.36 0.20
C MET A 357 26.46 -1.06 -1.18
N SER A 358 27.69 -1.49 -1.43
CA SER A 358 28.34 -1.37 -2.75
C SER A 358 27.57 -2.12 -3.85
N PHE A 359 27.09 -3.33 -3.55
CA PHE A 359 26.22 -4.09 -4.44
C PHE A 359 24.91 -3.35 -4.75
N ASP A 360 24.24 -2.81 -3.73
CA ASP A 360 22.98 -2.06 -3.90
C ASP A 360 23.20 -0.79 -4.75
N THR A 361 24.27 -0.03 -4.49
CA THR A 361 24.67 1.13 -5.31
C THR A 361 24.93 0.72 -6.76
N THR A 362 25.62 -0.41 -6.98
CA THR A 362 25.87 -0.92 -8.33
C THR A 362 24.57 -1.25 -9.07
N LEU A 363 23.59 -1.86 -8.39
CA LEU A 363 22.27 -2.12 -8.98
C LEU A 363 21.55 -0.81 -9.37
N GLN A 364 21.60 0.21 -8.51
CA GLN A 364 20.97 1.50 -8.77
C GLN A 364 21.66 2.26 -9.90
N ASP A 365 22.97 2.43 -9.84
CA ASP A 365 23.71 3.31 -10.75
C ASP A 365 23.97 2.68 -12.12
N THR A 366 24.31 1.38 -12.15
CA THR A 366 24.67 0.69 -13.41
C THR A 366 23.44 0.17 -14.14
N TYR A 367 22.45 -0.33 -13.40
CA TYR A 367 21.27 -0.98 -13.98
C TYR A 367 19.98 -0.17 -13.83
N ALA A 368 20.06 1.07 -13.30
CA ALA A 368 18.90 1.91 -13.02
C ALA A 368 17.81 1.17 -12.21
N PHE A 369 18.22 0.26 -11.31
CA PHE A 369 17.30 -0.66 -10.67
C PHE A 369 16.41 0.05 -9.64
N ALA A 370 15.15 0.27 -10.02
CA ALA A 370 14.12 0.87 -9.20
C ALA A 370 12.83 0.05 -9.30
N PRO A 371 12.68 -1.04 -8.52
CA PRO A 371 11.67 -2.07 -8.79
C PRO A 371 10.22 -1.59 -8.67
N VAL A 372 9.95 -0.59 -7.82
CA VAL A 372 8.60 -0.05 -7.56
C VAL A 372 8.28 1.15 -8.45
N SER A 373 9.14 2.17 -8.45
CA SER A 373 8.96 3.41 -9.20
C SER A 373 10.32 4.09 -9.37
N PRO A 374 10.61 4.77 -10.50
CA PRO A 374 11.83 5.55 -10.67
C PRO A 374 12.01 6.66 -9.62
N THR A 375 10.90 7.12 -9.03
CA THR A 375 10.90 8.17 -8.00
C THR A 375 11.06 7.63 -6.57
N MET A 376 11.05 6.31 -6.39
CA MET A 376 11.16 5.68 -5.08
C MET A 376 12.51 4.99 -4.95
N PRO A 377 13.30 5.32 -3.92
CA PRO A 377 14.61 4.70 -3.74
C PRO A 377 14.47 3.21 -3.48
N PHE A 378 15.30 2.41 -4.15
CA PHE A 378 15.45 0.99 -3.85
C PHE A 378 16.07 0.84 -2.47
N ARG A 379 15.36 0.21 -1.54
CA ARG A 379 15.83 0.05 -0.15
C ARG A 379 17.09 -0.80 -0.02
N GLY A 380 17.32 -1.73 -0.95
CA GLY A 380 18.53 -2.52 -0.95
C GLY A 380 18.47 -3.80 -0.13
N LEU A 381 19.43 -4.68 -0.38
CA LEU A 381 19.77 -5.77 0.51
C LEU A 381 20.38 -5.25 1.83
N ALA A 382 20.95 -4.05 1.85
CA ALA A 382 21.47 -3.40 3.05
C ALA A 382 20.34 -3.16 4.06
N TYR A 383 19.20 -2.62 3.61
CA TYR A 383 18.01 -2.47 4.47
C TYR A 383 17.49 -3.83 4.95
N PHE A 384 17.47 -4.85 4.07
CA PHE A 384 17.07 -6.20 4.47
C PHE A 384 17.98 -6.76 5.57
N LEU A 385 19.29 -6.62 5.45
CA LEU A 385 20.25 -7.08 6.46
C LEU A 385 20.14 -6.29 7.77
N LEU A 386 20.17 -4.97 7.69
CA LEU A 386 20.36 -4.10 8.85
C LEU A 386 19.05 -3.90 9.61
N ASP A 387 17.96 -3.60 8.89
CA ASP A 387 16.66 -3.29 9.48
C ASP A 387 15.79 -4.56 9.61
N THR A 388 15.58 -5.31 8.52
CA THR A 388 14.68 -6.48 8.54
C THR A 388 15.24 -7.65 9.34
N CYS A 389 16.53 -7.96 9.21
CA CYS A 389 17.19 -9.00 10.00
C CYS A 389 17.72 -8.49 11.37
N GLY A 390 17.69 -7.18 11.62
CA GLY A 390 18.00 -6.58 12.93
C GLY A 390 19.49 -6.44 13.26
N TYR A 391 20.39 -6.49 12.27
CA TYR A 391 21.84 -6.39 12.51
C TYR A 391 22.37 -4.96 12.64
N PHE A 392 21.54 -3.93 12.43
CA PHE A 392 21.97 -2.53 12.46
C PHE A 392 22.67 -2.14 13.78
N GLN A 393 22.14 -2.55 14.93
CA GLN A 393 22.73 -2.20 16.23
C GLN A 393 24.10 -2.84 16.49
N GLN A 394 24.24 -4.11 16.10
CA GLN A 394 25.49 -4.83 16.25
C GLN A 394 26.57 -4.21 15.36
N TRP A 395 26.21 -3.87 14.13
CA TRP A 395 27.10 -3.18 13.20
C TRP A 395 27.51 -1.79 13.71
N LEU A 396 26.53 -0.94 14.08
CA LEU A 396 26.79 0.41 14.60
C LEU A 396 27.71 0.39 15.84
N THR A 397 27.50 -0.56 16.76
CA THR A 397 28.35 -0.71 17.94
C THR A 397 29.79 -1.08 17.53
N GLY A 398 29.94 -2.04 16.62
CA GLY A 398 31.25 -2.42 16.10
C GLY A 398 32.00 -1.28 15.40
N GLU A 399 31.28 -0.49 14.60
CA GLU A 399 31.85 0.70 13.94
C GLU A 399 32.25 1.78 14.94
N ARG A 400 31.41 2.02 15.96
CA ARG A 400 31.72 2.98 17.03
C ARG A 400 32.99 2.56 17.79
N ASP A 401 33.08 1.31 18.21
CA ASP A 401 34.24 0.81 18.95
C ASP A 401 35.52 0.88 18.10
N PHE A 402 35.42 0.55 16.81
CA PHE A 402 36.52 0.68 15.87
C PHE A 402 36.97 2.14 15.69
N ALA A 403 36.02 3.06 15.49
CA ALA A 403 36.29 4.49 15.36
C ALA A 403 36.96 5.07 16.61
N LEU A 404 36.47 4.72 17.81
CA LEU A 404 37.07 5.14 19.08
C LEU A 404 38.49 4.60 19.24
N SER A 405 38.71 3.32 18.92
CA SER A 405 40.06 2.72 18.95
C SER A 405 41.02 3.44 18.00
N ARG A 406 40.56 3.79 16.79
CA ARG A 406 41.36 4.56 15.82
C ARG A 406 41.66 5.97 16.31
N TYR A 407 40.67 6.65 16.90
CA TYR A 407 40.89 7.96 17.52
C TYR A 407 41.97 7.89 18.60
N HIS A 408 41.90 6.92 19.51
CA HIS A 408 42.92 6.75 20.56
C HIS A 408 44.32 6.51 19.97
N ALA A 409 44.43 5.67 18.94
CA ALA A 409 45.70 5.44 18.24
C ALA A 409 46.28 6.72 17.61
N ILE A 410 45.44 7.56 16.99
CA ILE A 410 45.83 8.86 16.44
C ILE A 410 46.31 9.79 17.56
N VAL A 411 45.60 9.78 18.69
CA VAL A 411 45.85 10.62 19.86
C VAL A 411 47.17 10.30 20.57
N GLU A 412 47.55 9.02 20.58
CA GLU A 412 48.73 8.46 21.24
C GLU A 412 49.96 8.41 20.32
N ALA A 413 49.82 8.71 19.03
CA ALA A 413 50.94 8.70 18.10
C ALA A 413 52.04 9.70 18.54
N PRO A 414 53.34 9.35 18.44
CA PRO A 414 54.44 10.19 18.90
C PRO A 414 54.44 11.60 18.27
N GLU A 415 54.15 11.66 16.97
CA GLU A 415 54.10 12.84 16.13
C GLU A 415 52.77 13.59 16.18
N ALA A 416 51.78 13.10 16.94
CA ALA A 416 50.41 13.61 16.94
C ALA A 416 50.35 15.10 17.31
N GLY A 417 51.16 15.53 18.28
CA GLY A 417 51.19 16.92 18.73
C GLY A 417 51.99 17.87 17.83
N GLU A 418 52.71 17.38 16.83
CA GLU A 418 53.56 18.20 15.97
C GLU A 418 52.74 18.99 14.96
N LEU A 419 53.16 20.24 14.70
CA LEU A 419 52.55 21.08 13.67
C LEU A 419 52.95 20.54 12.30
N ASP A 420 51.96 20.35 11.45
CA ASP A 420 52.18 19.99 10.07
C ASP A 420 52.28 21.23 9.19
N TYR A 421 53.43 21.39 8.54
CA TYR A 421 53.71 22.58 7.73
C TYR A 421 53.35 22.37 6.25
N ASP A 422 53.22 21.11 5.81
CA ASP A 422 53.19 20.74 4.40
C ASP A 422 51.77 20.50 3.85
N SER A 423 50.80 20.08 4.68
CA SER A 423 49.47 19.68 4.21
C SER A 423 48.51 20.84 3.95
N VAL A 424 48.83 22.05 4.45
CA VAL A 424 48.01 23.25 4.22
C VAL A 424 48.84 24.39 3.63
N GLY A 425 48.19 25.31 2.92
CA GLY A 425 48.84 26.45 2.24
C GLY A 425 49.73 27.28 3.15
N ALA A 426 50.71 27.98 2.57
CA ALA A 426 51.65 28.84 3.31
C ALA A 426 50.96 30.04 3.99
N ASP A 427 49.77 30.41 3.52
CA ASP A 427 48.93 31.50 3.98
C ASP A 427 47.92 31.08 5.07
N THR A 428 47.89 29.80 5.45
CA THR A 428 46.95 29.27 6.44
C THR A 428 47.62 28.85 7.74
N THR A 429 46.88 28.93 8.84
CA THR A 429 47.30 28.38 10.14
C THR A 429 47.58 26.88 10.02
N LYS A 430 48.66 26.43 10.65
CA LYS A 430 49.13 25.05 10.58
C LYS A 430 48.43 24.19 11.62
N PRO A 431 47.70 23.13 11.23
CA PRO A 431 47.13 22.17 12.17
C PRO A 431 48.21 21.25 12.74
N THR A 432 47.85 20.45 13.73
CA THR A 432 48.68 19.32 14.16
C THR A 432 48.44 18.09 13.29
N ASN A 433 49.42 17.19 13.20
CA ASN A 433 49.25 15.88 12.54
C ASN A 433 48.01 15.12 13.06
N MET A 434 47.74 15.25 14.36
CA MET A 434 46.55 14.68 14.98
C MET A 434 45.25 15.25 14.43
N ALA A 435 45.16 16.56 14.20
CA ALA A 435 43.95 17.19 13.68
C ALA A 435 43.66 16.74 12.24
N ILE A 436 44.71 16.59 11.42
CA ILE A 436 44.60 16.04 10.06
C ILE A 436 44.07 14.60 10.13
N ASN A 437 44.75 13.73 10.87
CA ASN A 437 44.37 12.32 10.98
C ASN A 437 42.97 12.11 11.59
N VAL A 438 42.55 12.97 12.52
CA VAL A 438 41.17 12.95 13.06
C VAL A 438 40.16 13.35 11.98
N ASN A 439 40.46 14.37 11.17
CA ASN A 439 39.60 14.71 10.03
C ASN A 439 39.49 13.55 9.04
N ASP A 440 40.59 12.91 8.67
CA ASP A 440 40.59 11.75 7.77
C ASP A 440 39.76 10.57 8.32
N LEU A 441 39.83 10.35 9.65
CA LEU A 441 38.97 9.37 10.32
C LEU A 441 37.49 9.73 10.17
N LEU A 442 37.12 11.00 10.32
CA LEU A 442 35.74 11.47 10.20
C LEU A 442 35.22 11.38 8.77
N GLU A 443 36.04 11.69 7.77
CA GLU A 443 35.73 11.48 6.35
C GLU A 443 35.50 9.99 6.08
N THR A 444 36.39 9.12 6.57
CA THR A 444 36.23 7.67 6.46
C THR A 444 34.93 7.18 7.12
N ILE A 445 34.55 7.73 8.28
CA ILE A 445 33.28 7.40 8.93
C ILE A 445 32.11 7.85 8.05
N THR A 446 32.16 9.08 7.51
CA THR A 446 31.14 9.63 6.63
C THR A 446 30.90 8.73 5.41
N ASP A 447 31.97 8.29 4.75
CA ASP A 447 31.88 7.42 3.58
C ASP A 447 31.24 6.07 3.89
N ARG A 448 31.40 5.54 5.12
CA ARG A 448 30.77 4.26 5.51
C ARG A 448 29.25 4.32 5.54
N TYR A 449 28.67 5.42 6.00
CA TYR A 449 27.22 5.50 6.21
C TYR A 449 26.49 6.33 5.14
N ARG A 450 27.23 7.03 4.27
CA ARG A 450 26.70 7.87 3.18
C ARG A 450 25.69 7.12 2.30
N THR A 451 26.01 5.87 1.94
CA THR A 451 25.22 5.02 1.04
C THR A 451 24.08 4.26 1.72
N LEU A 452 23.87 4.42 3.03
CA LEU A 452 22.75 3.77 3.71
C LEU A 452 21.42 4.28 3.13
N SER A 453 20.46 3.40 2.91
CA SER A 453 19.11 3.81 2.49
C SER A 453 18.27 4.32 3.68
N SER A 454 18.58 3.89 4.90
CA SER A 454 17.83 4.25 6.11
C SER A 454 18.29 5.60 6.67
N PHE A 455 17.41 6.62 6.60
CA PHE A 455 17.64 7.93 7.22
C PHE A 455 17.93 7.84 8.73
N SER A 456 17.15 7.02 9.45
CA SER A 456 17.38 6.80 10.88
C SER A 456 18.76 6.21 11.14
N GLY A 457 19.20 5.30 10.25
CA GLY A 457 20.54 4.73 10.28
C GLY A 457 21.62 5.78 10.09
N LYS A 458 21.52 6.63 9.06
CA LYS A 458 22.45 7.74 8.81
C LYS A 458 22.56 8.68 10.00
N LEU A 459 21.43 9.10 10.56
CA LEU A 459 21.39 10.02 11.69
C LEU A 459 22.08 9.43 12.94
N ARG A 460 21.89 8.13 13.18
CA ARG A 460 22.55 7.45 14.30
C ARG A 460 24.05 7.31 14.10
N PHE A 461 24.53 7.07 12.89
CA PHE A 461 25.97 7.10 12.60
C PHE A 461 26.56 8.49 12.84
N LEU A 462 25.89 9.53 12.35
CA LEU A 462 26.31 10.91 12.58
C LEU A 462 26.41 11.22 14.08
N ILE A 463 25.38 10.91 14.87
CA ILE A 463 25.33 11.25 16.29
C ILE A 463 26.23 10.33 17.13
N ASP A 464 26.03 9.02 17.02
CA ASP A 464 26.62 8.03 17.94
C ASP A 464 28.11 7.78 17.65
N VAL A 465 28.57 8.13 16.43
CA VAL A 465 29.96 7.91 15.99
C VAL A 465 30.65 9.22 15.64
N GLN A 466 30.23 9.91 14.58
CA GLN A 466 30.98 11.06 14.05
C GLN A 466 31.03 12.24 15.04
N ILE A 467 29.88 12.69 15.56
CA ILE A 467 29.81 13.76 16.56
C ILE A 467 30.50 13.37 17.86
N ALA A 468 30.40 12.10 18.29
CA ALA A 468 31.10 11.63 19.48
C ALA A 468 32.63 11.79 19.37
N ILE A 469 33.21 11.50 18.20
CA ILE A 469 34.64 11.71 17.93
C ILE A 469 34.99 13.21 17.93
N PHE A 470 34.14 14.06 17.36
CA PHE A 470 34.32 15.52 17.46
C PHE A 470 34.33 16.01 18.88
N ASP A 471 33.37 15.59 19.71
CA ASP A 471 33.27 16.03 21.09
C ASP A 471 34.51 15.64 21.89
N MET A 472 35.04 14.43 21.68
CA MET A 472 36.29 13.98 22.30
C MET A 472 37.48 14.84 21.90
N PHE A 473 37.59 15.19 20.61
CA PHE A 473 38.68 16.03 20.14
C PHE A 473 38.55 17.48 20.61
N HIS A 474 37.34 18.04 20.58
CA HIS A 474 37.04 19.36 21.11
C HIS A 474 37.38 19.45 22.61
N GLN A 475 36.98 18.46 23.42
CA GLN A 475 37.35 18.38 24.84
C GLN A 475 38.87 18.35 25.03
N ARG A 476 39.60 17.65 24.16
CA ARG A 476 41.06 17.62 24.22
C ARG A 476 41.70 18.97 23.91
N LEU A 477 41.26 19.64 22.84
CA LEU A 477 41.73 20.99 22.50
C LEU A 477 41.44 21.97 23.63
N HIS A 478 40.23 21.91 24.19
CA HIS A 478 39.82 22.74 25.32
C HIS A 478 40.69 22.46 26.57
N ALA A 479 40.92 21.20 26.90
CA ALA A 479 41.78 20.82 28.03
C ALA A 479 43.23 21.28 27.84
N SER A 480 43.76 21.23 26.60
CA SER A 480 45.09 21.77 26.29
C SER A 480 45.17 23.29 26.48
N LEU A 481 44.10 24.01 26.10
CA LEU A 481 44.01 25.46 26.32
C LEU A 481 43.92 25.81 27.80
N GLU A 482 43.06 25.12 28.55
CA GLU A 482 42.92 25.29 30.00
C GLU A 482 44.23 24.97 30.74
N ALA A 483 44.95 23.92 30.33
CA ALA A 483 46.26 23.60 30.89
C ALA A 483 47.27 24.75 30.66
N TYR A 484 47.27 25.34 29.46
CA TYR A 484 48.10 26.52 29.18
C TYR A 484 47.70 27.73 30.05
N LEU A 485 46.40 28.02 30.17
CA LEU A 485 45.88 29.12 30.99
C LEU A 485 46.21 28.92 32.47
N ALA A 486 46.04 27.71 32.99
CA ALA A 486 46.37 27.37 34.38
C ALA A 486 47.86 27.57 34.66
N MET A 487 48.74 27.07 33.79
CA MET A 487 50.20 27.21 33.92
C MET A 487 50.69 28.66 33.83
N THR A 488 49.96 29.53 33.13
CA THR A 488 50.32 30.95 32.96
C THR A 488 49.67 31.88 33.99
N SER A 489 48.61 31.43 34.68
CA SER A 489 47.89 32.16 35.72
C SER A 489 48.71 32.45 36.99
N SER A 490 48.42 33.55 37.68
CA SER A 490 49.14 33.94 38.90
C SER A 490 49.06 32.93 40.04
N VAL A 491 47.93 32.23 40.15
CA VAL A 491 47.68 31.22 41.19
C VAL A 491 48.30 29.88 40.80
N GLY A 492 48.19 29.46 39.53
CA GLY A 492 48.81 28.22 39.03
C GLY A 492 50.34 28.26 39.07
N ARG A 493 50.95 29.44 38.84
CA ARG A 493 52.39 29.68 39.00
C ARG A 493 52.94 29.26 40.37
N THR A 494 52.18 29.48 41.44
CA THR A 494 52.56 29.12 42.81
C THR A 494 52.18 27.69 43.20
N MET A 495 51.12 27.13 42.61
CA MET A 495 50.59 25.81 42.98
C MET A 495 51.29 24.64 42.27
N HIS A 496 51.81 24.85 41.06
CA HIS A 496 52.47 23.77 40.27
C HIS A 496 53.99 23.71 40.46
N GLY A 497 54.57 24.52 41.34
CA GLY A 497 56.01 24.47 41.64
C GLY A 497 56.91 24.75 40.44
N LEU A 498 56.41 25.44 39.41
CA LEU A 498 57.14 25.74 38.18
C LEU A 498 58.35 26.63 38.47
N SER A 499 59.52 26.26 37.94
CA SER A 499 60.72 27.07 38.10
C SER A 499 60.58 28.41 37.34
N ARG A 500 61.44 29.39 37.67
CA ARG A 500 61.49 30.66 36.93
C ARG A 500 61.88 30.48 35.46
N GLU A 501 62.68 29.46 35.15
CA GLU A 501 63.06 29.12 33.77
C GLU A 501 61.87 28.52 33.00
N ASP A 502 61.12 27.59 33.60
CA ASP A 502 59.92 27.01 32.98
C ASP A 502 58.86 28.08 32.69
N GLN A 503 58.73 29.08 33.57
CA GLN A 503 57.82 30.21 33.38
C GLN A 503 58.25 31.11 32.21
N ALA A 504 59.56 31.38 32.07
CA ALA A 504 60.08 32.19 30.97
C ALA A 504 59.91 31.45 29.63
N GLU A 505 60.09 30.13 29.60
CA GLU A 505 59.84 29.30 28.42
C GLU A 505 58.36 29.27 28.01
N LEU A 506 57.45 29.13 28.97
CA LEU A 506 56.00 29.15 28.76
C LEU A 506 55.47 30.52 28.29
N GLN A 507 56.14 31.61 28.66
CA GLN A 507 55.83 32.96 28.17
C GLN A 507 56.51 33.29 26.83
N GLY A 508 57.45 32.44 26.39
CA GLY A 508 58.20 32.60 25.15
C GLY A 508 57.64 31.76 24.00
N VAL A 509 58.52 31.41 23.06
CA VAL A 509 58.18 30.70 21.81
C VAL A 509 57.50 29.35 22.06
N LYS A 510 57.88 28.62 23.12
CA LYS A 510 57.25 27.33 23.46
C LYS A 510 55.78 27.48 23.88
N GLY A 511 55.43 28.58 24.55
CA GLY A 511 54.03 28.89 24.86
C GLY A 511 53.23 29.26 23.62
N LEU A 512 53.82 30.08 22.74
CA LEU A 512 53.20 30.44 21.46
C LEU A 512 52.97 29.20 20.59
N ASP A 513 53.95 28.30 20.50
CA ASP A 513 53.84 27.03 19.76
C ASP A 513 52.67 26.17 20.28
N ARG A 514 52.49 26.06 21.61
CA ARG A 514 51.33 25.37 22.19
C ARG A 514 49.99 26.00 21.80
N LEU A 515 49.91 27.33 21.81
CA LEU A 515 48.71 28.04 21.37
C LEU A 515 48.45 27.86 19.87
N CYS A 516 49.49 27.90 19.05
CA CYS A 516 49.39 27.65 17.61
C CYS A 516 48.88 26.25 17.30
N ARG A 517 49.33 25.22 18.04
CA ARG A 517 48.82 23.85 17.92
C ARG A 517 47.31 23.76 18.19
N VAL A 518 46.85 24.39 19.27
CA VAL A 518 45.42 24.38 19.65
C VAL A 518 44.60 25.17 18.63
N PHE A 519 45.00 26.40 18.34
CA PHE A 519 44.27 27.30 17.44
C PHE A 519 44.24 26.75 16.01
N GLY A 520 45.38 26.30 15.47
CA GLY A 520 45.46 25.75 14.12
C GLY A 520 44.67 24.46 13.97
N SER A 521 44.66 23.59 14.98
CA SER A 521 43.84 22.37 14.95
C SER A 521 42.34 22.68 15.03
N ALA A 522 41.94 23.66 15.84
CA ALA A 522 40.54 24.07 15.96
C ALA A 522 40.04 24.73 14.67
N GLU A 523 40.81 25.65 14.11
CA GLU A 523 40.48 26.33 12.85
C GLU A 523 40.39 25.34 11.68
N TYR A 524 41.29 24.35 11.64
CA TYR A 524 41.27 23.31 10.60
C TYR A 524 39.97 22.50 10.62
N LEU A 525 39.54 22.02 11.78
CA LEU A 525 38.28 21.30 11.90
C LEU A 525 37.06 22.19 11.70
N GLU A 526 37.12 23.46 12.11
CA GLU A 526 36.05 24.41 11.80
C GLU A 526 35.86 24.56 10.29
N ARG A 527 36.95 24.66 9.53
CA ARG A 527 36.89 24.70 8.06
C ARG A 527 36.31 23.41 7.49
N ALA A 528 36.76 22.25 7.95
CA ALA A 528 36.19 20.96 7.52
C ALA A 528 34.68 20.88 7.78
N MET A 529 34.20 21.34 8.95
CA MET A 529 32.77 21.39 9.25
C MET A 529 32.00 22.36 8.35
N ARG A 530 32.61 23.49 7.94
CA ARG A 530 32.00 24.39 6.94
C ARG A 530 31.91 23.71 5.58
N ASP A 531 32.96 23.01 5.15
CA ASP A 531 32.94 22.27 3.88
C ASP A 531 31.84 21.20 3.88
N TRP A 532 31.62 20.53 5.01
CA TRP A 532 30.52 19.58 5.15
C TRP A 532 29.13 20.23 5.14
N SER A 533 29.03 21.50 5.56
CA SER A 533 27.75 22.23 5.46
C SER A 533 27.33 22.51 4.02
N ASP A 534 28.30 22.45 3.08
CA ASP A 534 28.09 22.58 1.64
C ASP A 534 28.05 21.22 0.90
N ASP A 535 28.33 20.10 1.59
CA ASP A 535 28.24 18.75 1.01
C ASP A 535 26.76 18.34 0.83
N VAL A 536 26.41 17.97 -0.40
CA VAL A 536 25.06 17.55 -0.82
C VAL A 536 24.45 16.53 0.15
N PHE A 537 25.24 15.57 0.64
CA PHE A 537 24.76 14.54 1.55
C PHE A 537 24.25 15.10 2.88
N PHE A 538 25.01 16.01 3.50
CA PHE A 538 24.60 16.62 4.77
C PHE A 538 23.45 17.60 4.57
N VAL A 539 23.41 18.30 3.44
CA VAL A 539 22.29 19.18 3.06
C VAL A 539 20.99 18.38 2.89
N GLU A 540 21.03 17.26 2.15
CA GLU A 540 19.88 16.37 1.96
C GLU A 540 19.41 15.76 3.29
N MET A 541 20.34 15.30 4.12
CA MET A 541 20.02 14.76 5.44
C MET A 541 19.41 15.81 6.36
N TRP A 542 19.87 17.06 6.29
CA TRP A 542 19.29 18.16 7.05
C TRP A 542 17.88 18.51 6.56
N ASP A 543 17.65 18.58 5.26
CA ASP A 543 16.33 18.86 4.69
C ASP A 543 15.32 17.76 5.06
N GLU A 544 15.72 16.49 4.96
CA GLU A 544 14.87 15.36 5.38
C GLU A 544 14.56 15.42 6.90
N LEU A 545 15.52 15.82 7.72
CA LEU A 545 15.30 16.02 9.16
C LEU A 545 14.25 17.11 9.43
N GLN A 546 14.35 18.24 8.73
CA GLN A 546 13.41 19.36 8.85
C GLN A 546 12.01 18.98 8.41
N ASP A 547 11.89 18.27 7.29
CA ASP A 547 10.61 17.78 6.77
C ASP A 547 9.94 16.81 7.74
N ARG A 548 10.71 15.89 8.33
CA ARG A 548 10.19 14.97 9.36
C ARG A 548 9.76 15.71 10.63
N ALA A 549 10.51 16.73 11.06
CA ALA A 549 10.16 17.55 12.21
C ALA A 549 8.87 18.37 11.98
N ARG A 550 8.71 18.97 10.79
CA ARG A 550 7.48 19.68 10.39
C ARG A 550 6.26 18.75 10.39
N LYS A 551 6.39 17.55 9.80
CA LYS A 551 5.32 16.54 9.78
C LYS A 551 4.92 16.09 11.19
N ARG A 552 5.88 15.97 12.10
CA ARG A 552 5.60 15.64 13.51
C ARG A 552 4.79 16.75 14.20
N ASN A 553 5.14 18.01 13.97
CA ASN A 553 4.45 19.16 14.55
C ASN A 553 3.08 19.44 13.94
N SER A 554 2.79 18.94 12.73
CA SER A 554 1.44 19.03 12.12
C SER A 554 0.48 17.92 12.57
N ILE A 555 1.01 16.86 13.19
CA ILE A 555 0.22 15.70 13.68
C ILE A 555 -0.05 15.82 15.20
N SER A 556 0.69 16.68 15.91
CA SER A 556 0.41 17.12 17.28
C SER A 556 -0.48 18.35 17.31
#